data_AF-A0A939HHS2-F1
#
_entry.id   AF-A0A939HHS2-F1
#
_cell.length_a   1.000
_cell.length_b   1.000
_cell.length_c   1.000
_cell.angle_alpha   90.00
_cell.angle_beta   90.00
_cell.angle_gamma   90.00
#
_symmetry.space_group_name_H-M   'P 1'
#
loop_
_entity.id
_entity.type
_entity.pdbx_description
1 polymer ?
#
loop_
_entity_poly.entity_id
_entity_poly.type
_entity_poly.pdbx_seq_one_letter_code
_entity_poly.pdbx_strand_id
1 'polypeptide(L)'
;MKLFGRPRPQGLAVLAVGVAVAVSACSPAAPGGSATSPSTASVTTAAPSPSASQPSGQPAATPSAPVAGATAAVGELVAGFPQQLIPLIPGVTVQSSSYDKNSSPASAALVGRVQGTASAVAAFYTKAFEDQGFKAIPGDAVGDVTTKDFLRGDIETVNVSITEIDGMATFTIGANVSGGSIK
;
A
#
# COMPACT_ATOMS: atom_id res chain seq x y z
N MET A 1 0.46 -24.83 52.40
CA MET A 1 1.48 -24.19 53.24
C MET A 1 2.27 -23.22 52.38
N LYS A 2 2.58 -22.04 52.93
CA LYS A 2 3.22 -20.89 52.27
C LYS A 2 4.54 -21.29 51.57
N LEU A 3 4.84 -20.67 50.43
CA LEU A 3 6.07 -19.86 50.35
C LEU A 3 5.93 -18.78 49.25
N PHE A 4 5.96 -17.54 49.72
CA PHE A 4 6.14 -16.32 48.96
C PHE A 4 7.55 -16.28 48.33
N GLY A 5 7.74 -15.53 47.25
CA GLY A 5 9.10 -15.14 46.85
C GLY A 5 9.21 -14.48 45.48
N ARG A 6 8.90 -13.18 45.40
CA ARG A 6 9.22 -12.30 44.26
C ARG A 6 10.48 -11.50 44.65
N PRO A 7 11.56 -11.48 43.85
CA PRO A 7 12.60 -10.48 44.01
C PRO A 7 12.58 -9.47 42.84
N ARG A 8 12.26 -8.22 43.17
CA ARG A 8 12.83 -7.00 42.56
C ARG A 8 13.68 -6.34 43.64
N PRO A 9 14.89 -5.88 43.31
CA PRO A 9 15.25 -4.49 43.63
C PRO A 9 16.00 -3.79 42.47
N GLN A 10 15.70 -2.52 42.18
CA GLN A 10 16.49 -1.29 42.50
C GLN A 10 17.89 -1.31 41.83
N GLY A 11 18.29 -0.41 40.92
CA GLY A 11 18.06 1.03 40.79
C GLY A 11 19.43 1.72 40.88
N LEU A 12 19.81 2.56 39.90
CA LEU A 12 20.76 3.68 40.03
C LEU A 12 20.87 4.46 38.70
N ALA A 13 20.87 5.78 38.83
CA ALA A 13 20.80 6.80 37.78
C ALA A 13 22.20 7.34 37.40
N VAL A 14 22.37 7.89 36.18
CA VAL A 14 23.38 8.92 35.86
C VAL A 14 22.87 9.86 34.74
N LEU A 15 23.05 11.17 34.96
CA LEU A 15 22.79 12.33 34.09
C LEU A 15 23.80 12.51 32.94
N ALA A 16 23.38 13.16 31.83
CA ALA A 16 24.11 14.18 31.06
C ALA A 16 23.14 14.85 30.05
N VAL A 17 22.74 16.13 30.17
CA VAL A 17 23.35 17.36 29.56
C VAL A 17 23.68 17.17 28.06
N GLY A 18 23.22 17.91 27.05
CA GLY A 18 22.39 19.11 26.87
C GLY A 18 22.62 19.68 25.44
N VAL A 19 21.80 20.66 25.01
CA VAL A 19 22.01 21.61 23.86
C VAL A 19 21.75 21.02 22.45
N ALA A 20 21.04 21.62 21.47
CA ALA A 20 20.19 22.80 21.30
C ALA A 20 19.46 22.66 19.95
N VAL A 21 18.27 23.26 19.79
CA VAL A 21 17.83 23.76 18.48
C VAL A 21 17.15 25.10 18.68
N ALA A 22 17.72 26.13 18.05
CA ALA A 22 17.26 27.50 18.08
C ALA A 22 15.97 27.64 17.24
N VAL A 23 15.04 28.44 17.77
CA VAL A 23 13.78 28.81 17.12
C VAL A 23 14.03 30.09 16.32
N SER A 24 14.07 30.00 14.99
CA SER A 24 14.03 31.19 14.12
C SER A 24 12.62 31.36 13.58
N ALA A 25 11.87 32.22 14.28
CA ALA A 25 10.68 32.86 13.74
C ALA A 25 11.09 33.84 12.63
N CYS A 26 10.44 33.79 11.47
CA CYS A 26 10.37 34.94 10.58
C CYS A 26 8.94 35.10 10.04
N SER A 27 8.41 36.27 10.34
CA SER A 27 7.06 36.78 10.13
C SER A 27 6.72 37.05 8.65
N PRO A 28 5.46 37.34 8.31
CA PRO A 28 4.96 37.31 6.93
C PRO A 28 5.26 38.60 6.16
N ALA A 29 5.56 38.49 4.87
CA ALA A 29 5.60 39.61 3.94
C ALA A 29 4.29 39.65 3.12
N ALA A 30 3.53 40.72 3.33
CA ALA A 30 2.33 41.09 2.58
C ALA A 30 2.71 41.80 1.25
N PRO A 31 1.74 42.04 0.35
CA PRO A 31 1.97 42.26 -1.08
C PRO A 31 2.18 43.75 -1.45
N GLY A 32 2.99 43.97 -2.48
CA GLY A 32 3.09 45.21 -3.26
C GLY A 32 3.67 44.84 -4.63
N GLY A 33 3.24 45.35 -5.77
CA GLY A 33 2.53 46.58 -6.07
C GLY A 33 3.20 47.20 -7.31
N SER A 34 2.58 46.96 -8.47
CA SER A 34 2.54 47.78 -9.70
C SER A 34 3.81 48.37 -10.35
N ALA A 35 3.96 48.10 -11.65
CA ALA A 35 4.46 49.06 -12.65
C ALA A 35 3.90 48.71 -14.05
N THR A 36 3.82 49.71 -14.93
CA THR A 36 2.70 49.95 -15.86
C THR A 36 3.16 50.12 -17.32
N SER A 37 2.39 49.53 -18.27
CA SER A 37 2.09 49.94 -19.69
C SER A 37 3.19 50.02 -20.78
N PRO A 38 2.86 50.11 -22.12
CA PRO A 38 1.55 50.22 -22.80
C PRO A 38 1.25 49.32 -24.04
N SER A 39 -0.05 49.22 -24.36
CA SER A 39 -0.76 49.20 -25.66
C SER A 39 -0.19 48.52 -26.93
N THR A 40 -1.00 47.62 -27.52
CA THR A 40 -1.61 47.85 -28.85
C THR A 40 -2.78 46.89 -29.11
N ALA A 41 -3.85 47.44 -29.67
CA ALA A 41 -5.10 46.74 -29.97
C ALA A 41 -4.96 45.81 -31.18
N SER A 42 -5.70 44.69 -31.17
CA SER A 42 -6.23 44.08 -32.38
C SER A 42 -7.55 43.40 -32.04
N VAL A 43 -8.60 43.96 -32.62
CA VAL A 43 -9.98 43.48 -32.55
C VAL A 43 -10.11 42.33 -33.53
N THR A 44 -10.60 41.17 -33.11
CA THR A 44 -11.17 40.21 -34.06
C THR A 44 -12.37 39.52 -33.43
N THR A 45 -13.45 39.58 -34.20
CA THR A 45 -14.85 39.29 -33.95
C THR A 45 -15.11 37.85 -33.47
N ALA A 46 -15.99 37.72 -32.48
CA ALA A 46 -16.53 36.44 -32.03
C ALA A 46 -17.42 35.79 -33.12
N ALA A 47 -17.21 34.50 -33.37
CA ALA A 47 -18.12 33.64 -34.12
C ALA A 47 -18.70 32.57 -33.16
N PRO A 48 -20.03 32.42 -33.04
CA PRO A 48 -20.63 31.36 -32.22
C PRO A 48 -20.52 30.02 -32.95
N SER A 49 -19.83 29.04 -32.36
CA SER A 49 -19.89 27.65 -32.81
C SER A 49 -20.98 26.88 -32.04
N PRO A 50 -21.77 26.04 -32.72
CA PRO A 50 -22.91 25.33 -32.13
C PRO A 50 -22.46 24.21 -31.18
N SER A 51 -23.19 24.06 -30.07
CA SER A 51 -23.08 22.91 -29.17
C SER A 51 -23.55 21.65 -29.89
N ALA A 52 -22.61 20.74 -30.18
CA ALA A 52 -22.93 19.36 -30.53
C ALA A 52 -23.05 18.55 -29.23
N SER A 53 -24.27 18.16 -28.88
CA SER A 53 -24.54 17.20 -27.81
C SER A 53 -23.94 15.85 -28.18
N GLN A 54 -22.90 15.43 -27.47
CA GLN A 54 -22.29 14.12 -27.64
C GLN A 54 -23.02 13.09 -26.76
N PRO A 55 -23.49 11.95 -27.31
CA PRO A 55 -24.17 10.93 -26.53
C PRO A 55 -23.16 10.21 -25.62
N SER A 56 -23.50 10.10 -24.34
CA SER A 56 -22.78 9.34 -23.31
C SER A 56 -22.92 7.82 -23.56
N GLY A 57 -22.15 7.31 -24.52
CA GLY A 57 -21.86 5.88 -24.65
C GLY A 57 -20.71 5.50 -23.73
N GLN A 58 -21.00 4.84 -22.61
CA GLN A 58 -20.00 4.18 -21.78
C GLN A 58 -19.28 3.12 -22.64
N PRO A 59 -17.94 3.14 -22.79
CA PRO A 59 -17.23 2.11 -23.53
C PRO A 59 -17.48 0.77 -22.85
N ALA A 60 -18.06 -0.19 -23.60
CA ALA A 60 -18.08 -1.58 -23.18
C ALA A 60 -16.63 -2.04 -23.05
N ALA A 61 -16.22 -2.47 -21.85
CA ALA A 61 -14.90 -3.05 -21.64
C ALA A 61 -14.79 -4.33 -22.50
N THR A 62 -14.09 -4.25 -23.63
CA THR A 62 -13.71 -5.42 -24.40
C THR A 62 -12.78 -6.27 -23.54
N PRO A 63 -13.08 -7.56 -23.30
CA PRO A 63 -12.15 -8.46 -22.63
C PRO A 63 -10.87 -8.53 -23.45
N SER A 64 -9.74 -8.09 -22.87
CA SER A 64 -8.43 -8.36 -23.46
C SER A 64 -8.23 -9.87 -23.54
N ALA A 65 -7.63 -10.33 -24.64
CA ALA A 65 -7.28 -11.73 -24.80
C ALA A 65 -6.40 -12.17 -23.60
N PRO A 66 -6.64 -13.37 -23.04
CA PRO A 66 -5.85 -13.88 -21.93
C PRO A 66 -4.38 -13.99 -22.34
N VAL A 67 -3.50 -13.34 -21.60
CA VAL A 67 -2.05 -13.52 -21.75
C VAL A 67 -1.72 -14.92 -21.25
N ALA A 68 -1.05 -15.72 -22.06
CA ALA A 68 -0.71 -17.09 -21.69
C ALA A 68 0.08 -17.09 -20.36
N GLY A 69 -0.45 -17.79 -19.35
CA GLY A 69 0.17 -17.89 -18.01
C GLY A 69 -0.28 -16.85 -16.99
N ALA A 70 -1.08 -15.87 -17.39
CA ALA A 70 -1.78 -14.97 -16.48
C ALA A 70 -3.20 -15.49 -16.22
N THR A 71 -3.59 -15.49 -14.96
CA THR A 71 -4.91 -15.91 -14.50
C THR A 71 -5.40 -14.96 -13.41
N ALA A 72 -6.69 -14.66 -13.40
CA ALA A 72 -7.29 -13.81 -12.37
C ALA A 72 -8.74 -14.25 -12.14
N ALA A 73 -9.22 -14.07 -10.91
CA ALA A 73 -10.58 -14.38 -10.51
C ALA A 73 -11.09 -13.35 -9.49
N VAL A 74 -12.40 -13.10 -9.50
CA VAL A 74 -13.09 -12.19 -8.57
C VAL A 74 -14.04 -13.03 -7.71
N GLY A 75 -14.02 -12.79 -6.39
CA GLY A 75 -14.82 -13.52 -5.41
C GLY A 75 -14.31 -14.92 -5.07
N GLU A 76 -13.20 -15.35 -5.68
CA GLU A 76 -12.59 -16.67 -5.43
C GLU A 76 -11.08 -16.63 -5.61
N LEU A 77 -10.42 -17.71 -5.16
CA LEU A 77 -9.01 -17.93 -5.39
C LEU A 77 -8.78 -18.56 -6.76
N VAL A 78 -7.95 -17.92 -7.58
CA VAL A 78 -7.59 -18.41 -8.90
C VAL A 78 -6.86 -19.76 -8.80
N ALA A 79 -7.13 -20.66 -9.76
CA ALA A 79 -6.48 -21.96 -9.81
C ALA A 79 -4.95 -21.82 -9.93
N GLY A 80 -4.21 -22.53 -9.09
CA GLY A 80 -2.75 -22.48 -9.08
C GLY A 80 -2.15 -21.25 -8.38
N PHE A 81 -2.96 -20.48 -7.62
CA PHE A 81 -2.47 -19.38 -6.80
C PHE A 81 -1.34 -19.84 -5.84
N PRO A 82 -0.21 -19.11 -5.75
CA PRO A 82 0.96 -19.55 -4.99
C PRO A 82 0.80 -19.32 -3.49
N GLN A 83 0.09 -20.23 -2.82
CA GLN A 83 -0.20 -20.13 -1.39
C GLN A 83 1.04 -20.29 -0.49
N GLN A 84 2.13 -20.88 -1.00
CA GLN A 84 3.38 -20.91 -0.24
C GLN A 84 4.00 -19.51 -0.16
N LEU A 85 3.85 -18.70 -1.22
CA LEU A 85 4.29 -17.31 -1.25
C LEU A 85 3.34 -16.42 -0.44
N ILE A 86 2.04 -16.44 -0.76
CA ILE A 86 1.01 -15.65 -0.08
C ILE A 86 0.02 -16.60 0.60
N PRO A 87 0.24 -16.97 1.87
CA PRO A 87 -0.67 -17.86 2.58
C PRO A 87 -2.02 -17.19 2.85
N LEU A 88 -3.07 -18.00 2.89
CA LEU A 88 -4.41 -17.55 3.23
C LEU A 88 -4.61 -17.53 4.74
N ILE A 89 -5.13 -16.41 5.24
CA ILE A 89 -5.59 -16.33 6.63
C ILE A 89 -6.81 -17.25 6.78
N PRO A 90 -6.87 -18.11 7.81
CA PRO A 90 -8.04 -18.93 8.08
C PRO A 90 -9.31 -18.07 8.21
N GLY A 91 -10.38 -18.45 7.49
CA GLY A 91 -11.64 -17.70 7.49
C GLY A 91 -11.64 -16.44 6.62
N VAL A 92 -10.61 -16.20 5.80
CA VAL A 92 -10.62 -15.12 4.81
C VAL A 92 -11.72 -15.33 3.77
N THR A 93 -12.42 -14.26 3.43
CA THR A 93 -13.23 -14.16 2.21
C THR A 93 -12.38 -13.52 1.12
N VAL A 94 -12.05 -14.28 0.07
CA VAL A 94 -11.29 -13.77 -1.08
C VAL A 94 -12.18 -12.85 -1.91
N GLN A 95 -11.71 -11.63 -2.15
CA GLN A 95 -12.41 -10.64 -3.00
C GLN A 95 -11.87 -10.66 -4.42
N SER A 96 -10.56 -10.83 -4.57
CA SER A 96 -9.90 -10.94 -5.87
C SER A 96 -8.57 -11.66 -5.70
N SER A 97 -8.17 -12.40 -6.72
CA SER A 97 -6.83 -12.97 -6.79
C SER A 97 -6.32 -12.99 -8.23
N SER A 98 -5.02 -12.82 -8.40
CA SER A 98 -4.36 -12.94 -9.69
C SER A 98 -2.99 -13.55 -9.56
N TYR A 99 -2.56 -14.17 -10.65
CA TYR A 99 -1.29 -14.85 -10.74
C TYR A 99 -0.80 -14.82 -12.20
N ASP A 100 0.42 -14.34 -12.40
CA ASP A 100 1.14 -14.41 -13.67
C ASP A 100 2.54 -15.00 -13.43
N LYS A 101 2.72 -16.23 -13.88
CA LYS A 101 4.00 -16.95 -13.74
C LYS A 101 4.99 -16.66 -14.87
N ASN A 102 4.48 -16.12 -15.97
CA ASN A 102 5.22 -15.88 -17.20
C ASN A 102 5.74 -14.43 -17.28
N SER A 103 5.28 -13.55 -16.39
CA SER A 103 5.89 -12.23 -16.21
C SER A 103 7.29 -12.35 -15.58
N SER A 104 8.13 -11.34 -15.83
CA SER A 104 9.48 -11.25 -15.26
C SER A 104 9.68 -9.86 -14.65
N PRO A 105 9.61 -9.72 -13.30
CA PRO A 105 9.38 -10.76 -12.31
C PRO A 105 7.97 -11.36 -12.39
N ALA A 106 7.81 -12.57 -11.85
CA ALA A 106 6.53 -13.23 -11.78
C ALA A 106 5.68 -12.63 -10.66
N SER A 107 4.36 -12.51 -10.89
CA SER A 107 3.50 -11.66 -10.07
C SER A 107 2.33 -12.44 -9.46
N ALA A 108 1.97 -12.11 -8.22
CA ALA A 108 0.77 -12.61 -7.56
C ALA A 108 0.12 -11.51 -6.74
N ALA A 109 -1.21 -11.44 -6.75
CA ALA A 109 -1.94 -10.49 -5.93
C ALA A 109 -3.16 -11.14 -5.27
N LEU A 110 -3.44 -10.71 -4.05
CA LEU A 110 -4.58 -11.17 -3.26
C LEU A 110 -5.26 -9.98 -2.58
N VAL A 111 -6.56 -9.88 -2.77
CA VAL A 111 -7.43 -9.01 -1.98
C VAL A 111 -8.34 -9.90 -1.14
N GLY A 112 -8.30 -9.72 0.16
CA GLY A 112 -9.07 -10.51 1.11
C GLY A 112 -9.75 -9.65 2.15
N ARG A 113 -10.82 -10.19 2.74
CA ARG A 113 -11.47 -9.62 3.90
C ARG A 113 -11.58 -10.67 4.99
N VAL A 114 -11.26 -10.29 6.22
CA VAL A 114 -11.29 -11.20 7.37
C VAL A 114 -11.76 -10.47 8.63
N GLN A 115 -12.42 -11.19 9.53
CA GLN A 115 -12.76 -10.66 10.84
C GLN A 115 -11.48 -10.54 11.69
N GLY A 116 -11.25 -9.38 12.29
CA GLY A 116 -10.06 -9.10 13.08
C GLY A 116 -9.50 -7.70 12.81
N THR A 117 -8.38 -7.41 13.48
CA THR A 117 -7.74 -6.09 13.40
C THR A 117 -6.69 -6.03 12.29
N ALA A 118 -6.43 -4.82 11.77
CA ALA A 118 -5.36 -4.59 10.80
C ALA A 118 -4.00 -5.05 11.34
N SER A 119 -3.75 -4.83 12.64
CA SER A 119 -2.51 -5.27 13.30
C SER A 119 -2.35 -6.79 13.31
N ALA A 120 -3.42 -7.56 13.53
CA ALA A 120 -3.36 -9.02 13.50
C ALA A 120 -3.06 -9.56 12.09
N VAL A 121 -3.67 -8.97 11.06
CA VAL A 121 -3.40 -9.30 9.66
C VAL A 121 -1.95 -8.94 9.29
N ALA A 122 -1.48 -7.76 9.68
CA ALA A 122 -0.10 -7.33 9.45
C ALA A 122 0.90 -8.29 10.11
N ALA A 123 0.66 -8.69 11.36
CA ALA A 123 1.53 -9.62 12.09
C ALA A 123 1.57 -11.01 11.45
N PHE A 124 0.43 -11.54 11.01
CA PHE A 124 0.35 -12.81 10.30
C PHE A 124 1.23 -12.79 9.04
N TYR A 125 1.05 -11.78 8.18
CA TYR A 125 1.77 -11.67 6.93
C TYR A 125 3.26 -11.34 7.14
N THR A 126 3.59 -10.49 8.11
CA THR A 126 4.99 -10.20 8.48
C THR A 126 5.72 -11.50 8.82
N LYS A 127 5.14 -12.32 9.71
CA LYS A 127 5.73 -13.62 10.07
C LYS A 127 5.87 -14.52 8.85
N ALA A 128 4.82 -14.64 8.03
CA ALA A 128 4.83 -15.51 6.86
C ALA A 128 5.90 -15.12 5.84
N PHE A 129 6.14 -13.84 5.61
CA PHE A 129 7.15 -13.38 4.66
C PHE A 129 8.57 -13.47 5.27
N GLU A 130 8.73 -13.18 6.56
CA GLU A 130 10.02 -13.35 7.25
C GLU A 130 10.46 -14.82 7.29
N ASP A 131 9.54 -15.76 7.51
CA ASP A 131 9.81 -17.22 7.43
C ASP A 131 10.28 -17.65 6.03
N GLN A 132 9.95 -16.87 4.99
CA GLN A 132 10.39 -17.08 3.61
C GLN A 132 11.67 -16.31 3.24
N GLY A 133 12.28 -15.62 4.20
CA GLY A 133 13.52 -14.87 4.04
C GLY A 133 13.33 -13.44 3.51
N PHE A 134 12.09 -12.95 3.42
CA PHE A 134 11.87 -11.52 3.20
C PHE A 134 12.23 -10.71 4.46
N LYS A 135 12.65 -9.47 4.25
CA LYS A 135 12.96 -8.51 5.31
C LYS A 135 12.00 -7.34 5.20
N ALA A 136 11.35 -6.99 6.32
CA ALA A 136 10.52 -5.80 6.38
C ALA A 136 11.36 -4.53 6.15
N ILE A 137 10.87 -3.64 5.32
CA ILE A 137 11.38 -2.27 5.18
C ILE A 137 10.78 -1.43 6.32
N PRO A 138 11.55 -0.54 6.97
CA PRO A 138 11.02 0.37 7.98
C PRO A 138 9.84 1.18 7.45
N GLY A 139 8.73 1.15 8.19
CA GLY A 139 7.46 1.77 7.83
C GLY A 139 6.29 0.84 8.12
N ASP A 140 5.27 1.38 8.78
CA ASP A 140 4.14 0.57 9.26
C ASP A 140 2.77 1.11 8.80
N ALA A 141 2.74 2.32 8.24
CA ALA A 141 1.52 2.97 7.81
C ALA A 141 1.77 4.09 6.78
N VAL A 142 0.76 4.36 5.96
CA VAL A 142 0.64 5.56 5.11
C VAL A 142 -0.69 6.21 5.42
N GLY A 143 -0.69 7.33 6.15
CA GLY A 143 -1.91 7.90 6.73
C GLY A 143 -2.54 6.92 7.73
N ASP A 144 -3.84 6.66 7.59
CA ASP A 144 -4.60 5.74 8.45
C ASP A 144 -4.55 4.27 7.95
N VAL A 145 -3.85 4.01 6.84
CA VAL A 145 -3.74 2.66 6.26
C VAL A 145 -2.49 1.99 6.81
N THR A 146 -2.65 0.80 7.41
CA THR A 146 -1.51 -0.02 7.80
C THR A 146 -0.84 -0.56 6.53
N THR A 147 0.45 -0.31 6.37
CA THR A 147 1.21 -0.71 5.18
C THR A 147 2.50 -1.39 5.60
N LYS A 148 2.87 -2.46 4.90
CA LYS A 148 4.13 -3.17 5.08
C LYS A 148 4.77 -3.44 3.73
N ASP A 149 6.06 -3.16 3.63
CA ASP A 149 6.87 -3.48 2.47
C ASP A 149 7.96 -4.47 2.87
N PHE A 150 8.24 -5.40 1.98
CA PHE A 150 9.19 -6.47 2.21
C PHE A 150 10.10 -6.67 0.99
N LEU A 151 11.38 -6.98 1.25
CA LEU A 151 12.37 -7.27 0.23
C LEU A 151 13.04 -8.62 0.48
N ARG A 152 13.29 -9.38 -0.59
CA ARG A 152 14.15 -10.57 -0.55
C ARG A 152 15.14 -10.50 -1.73
N GLY A 153 16.44 -10.54 -1.41
CA GLY A 153 17.47 -10.25 -2.40
C GLY A 153 17.32 -8.83 -2.97
N ASP A 154 17.66 -8.65 -4.25
CA ASP A 154 17.70 -7.34 -4.88
C ASP A 154 16.44 -6.98 -5.69
N ILE A 155 15.61 -7.98 -6.03
CA ILE A 155 14.55 -7.81 -7.04
C ILE A 155 13.16 -8.29 -6.59
N GLU A 156 13.06 -9.00 -5.46
CA GLU A 156 11.79 -9.55 -5.03
C GLU A 156 11.14 -8.68 -3.95
N THR A 157 9.87 -8.33 -4.18
CA THR A 157 9.11 -7.39 -3.35
C THR A 157 7.77 -7.99 -2.95
N VAL A 158 7.33 -7.67 -1.72
CA VAL A 158 5.94 -7.85 -1.31
C VAL A 158 5.46 -6.58 -0.64
N ASN A 159 4.30 -6.08 -1.07
CA ASN A 159 3.58 -4.98 -0.42
C ASN A 159 2.29 -5.51 0.17
N VAL A 160 1.96 -5.05 1.38
CA VAL A 160 0.71 -5.32 2.09
C VAL A 160 0.11 -3.98 2.49
N SER A 161 -1.16 -3.77 2.18
CA SER A 161 -1.95 -2.64 2.69
C SER A 161 -3.23 -3.15 3.33
N ILE A 162 -3.60 -2.56 4.46
CA ILE A 162 -4.70 -3.05 5.29
C ILE A 162 -5.51 -1.86 5.80
N THR A 163 -6.81 -1.90 5.56
CA THR A 163 -7.80 -1.01 6.15
C THR A 163 -8.72 -1.81 7.06
N GLU A 164 -9.14 -1.22 8.16
CA GLU A 164 -10.06 -1.84 9.11
C GLU A 164 -11.30 -0.97 9.28
N ILE A 165 -12.47 -1.58 9.14
CA ILE A 165 -13.77 -0.93 9.37
C ILE A 165 -14.62 -1.91 10.16
N ASP A 166 -15.15 -1.47 11.31
CA ASP A 166 -16.04 -2.24 12.18
C ASP A 166 -15.49 -3.65 12.54
N GLY A 167 -14.18 -3.75 12.83
CA GLY A 167 -13.52 -5.00 13.19
C GLY A 167 -13.37 -5.99 12.03
N MET A 168 -13.55 -5.53 10.79
CA MET A 168 -13.28 -6.27 9.58
C MET A 168 -12.08 -5.66 8.86
N ALA A 169 -10.99 -6.41 8.80
CA ALA A 169 -9.80 -6.03 8.04
C ALA A 169 -9.98 -6.39 6.56
N THR A 170 -9.77 -5.41 5.68
CA THR A 170 -9.63 -5.61 4.25
C THR A 170 -8.17 -5.40 3.90
N PHE A 171 -7.56 -6.39 3.26
CA PHE A 171 -6.15 -6.34 2.91
C PHE A 171 -5.92 -6.55 1.43
N THR A 172 -4.90 -5.88 0.91
CA THR A 172 -4.39 -6.03 -0.45
C THR A 172 -2.93 -6.40 -0.37
N ILE A 173 -2.55 -7.45 -1.07
CA ILE A 173 -1.18 -7.96 -1.14
C ILE A 173 -0.78 -8.05 -2.60
N GLY A 174 0.41 -7.54 -2.91
CA GLY A 174 1.05 -7.74 -4.20
C GLY A 174 2.46 -8.26 -3.98
N ALA A 175 2.83 -9.32 -4.71
CA ALA A 175 4.15 -9.90 -4.69
C ALA A 175 4.74 -9.93 -6.10
N ASN A 176 6.00 -9.55 -6.22
CA ASN A 176 6.82 -9.75 -7.41
C ASN A 176 8.04 -10.55 -7.01
N VAL A 177 8.20 -11.73 -7.59
CA VAL A 177 9.26 -12.67 -7.23
C VAL A 177 9.89 -13.28 -8.48
N SER A 178 11.09 -13.85 -8.34
CA SER A 178 11.67 -14.65 -9.42
C SER A 178 10.80 -15.87 -9.71
N GLY A 179 10.78 -16.34 -10.96
CA GLY A 179 9.92 -17.46 -11.36
C GLY A 179 10.14 -18.75 -10.56
N GLY A 180 11.36 -18.99 -10.07
CA GLY A 180 11.69 -20.16 -9.24
C GLY A 180 11.28 -20.06 -7.77
N SER A 181 10.96 -18.84 -7.32
CA SER A 181 10.46 -18.55 -5.97
C SER A 181 8.96 -18.78 -5.83
N ILE A 182 8.24 -18.94 -6.95
CA ILE A 182 6.84 -19.31 -6.94
C ILE A 182 6.72 -20.81 -6.75
N LYS A 183 6.10 -21.22 -5.65
CA LYS A 183 5.73 -22.58 -5.35
C LYS A 183 4.31 -22.61 -4.77
#